data_AF-A0A8C4XA59-F1
#
_entry.id   AF-A0A8C4XA59-F1
#
_cell.length_a   1.000
_cell.length_b   1.000
_cell.length_c   1.000
_cell.angle_alpha   90.00
_cell.angle_beta   90.00
_cell.angle_gamma   90.00
#
_symmetry.space_group_name_H-M   'P 1'
#
loop_
_entity.id
_entity.type
_entity.pdbx_description
1 polymer ?
#
loop_
_entity_poly.entity_id
_entity_poly.type
_entity_poly.pdbx_seq_one_letter_code
_entity_poly.pdbx_strand_id
1 'polypeptide(L)'
;MPVEDECDASDFQIRVFEPKDYPAVKRLFIDGIMENVTPAFKEALLHPVNLAVLAGIAALTYALPGHLRWLGFVVATAWIAAVYWCCHMFYAIYVNDKLASEMKDIEKHFLSLPGNCYWVAEHKKLKVIGGMVAVKSCSTPANIISSCEMFRMIVDRQYRRHGLGVRLTQTVLDFAQEHEYKTCILGTSKAQKAAQKLYLKVGFQLIKTYTPDIKRFISWKCIFSFHFNSFPFCCFFFFFE
;
A
#
# COMPACT_ATOMS: atom_id res chain seq x y z
N MET A 1 -3.09 -8.33 -35.58
CA MET A 1 -3.18 -7.57 -34.32
C MET A 1 -3.25 -8.59 -33.21
N PRO A 2 -2.26 -8.68 -32.30
CA PRO A 2 -2.38 -9.61 -31.19
C PRO A 2 -3.50 -9.12 -30.28
N VAL A 3 -4.41 -10.02 -29.93
CA VAL A 3 -5.48 -9.82 -28.97
C VAL A 3 -4.81 -9.35 -27.67
N GLU A 4 -5.15 -8.15 -27.20
CA GLU A 4 -4.82 -7.77 -25.83
C GLU A 4 -5.56 -8.76 -24.94
N ASP A 5 -4.84 -9.75 -24.39
CA ASP A 5 -5.39 -10.70 -23.43
C ASP A 5 -6.02 -9.89 -22.29
N GLU A 6 -7.35 -9.85 -22.27
CA GLU A 6 -8.13 -9.17 -21.25
C GLU A 6 -7.88 -9.91 -19.93
N CYS A 7 -6.97 -9.37 -19.12
CA CYS A 7 -6.47 -10.05 -17.94
C CYS A 7 -7.57 -10.06 -16.87
N ASP A 8 -8.26 -11.17 -16.71
CA ASP A 8 -9.30 -11.32 -15.69
C ASP A 8 -8.70 -11.79 -14.36
N ALA A 9 -9.33 -11.41 -13.25
CA ALA A 9 -8.98 -11.90 -11.92
C ALA A 9 -8.90 -13.42 -11.92
N SER A 10 -9.81 -14.12 -12.61
CA SER A 10 -9.94 -15.59 -12.60
C SER A 10 -8.72 -16.33 -13.17
N ASP A 11 -7.86 -15.65 -13.93
CA ASP A 11 -6.60 -16.19 -14.45
C ASP A 11 -5.52 -16.35 -13.39
N PHE A 12 -5.73 -15.76 -12.21
CA PHE A 12 -4.84 -15.89 -11.07
C PHE A 12 -5.28 -17.00 -10.12
N GLN A 13 -4.32 -17.83 -9.74
CA GLN A 13 -4.41 -18.74 -8.61
C GLN A 13 -3.78 -18.07 -7.39
N ILE A 14 -4.57 -17.92 -6.32
CA ILE A 14 -4.05 -17.46 -5.03
C ILE A 14 -3.59 -18.70 -4.27
N ARG A 15 -2.31 -18.71 -3.87
CA ARG A 15 -1.72 -19.81 -3.09
C ARG A 15 -0.77 -19.27 -2.05
N VAL A 16 -0.41 -20.11 -1.08
CA VAL A 16 0.62 -19.78 -0.08
C VAL A 16 1.96 -19.60 -0.79
N PHE A 17 2.74 -18.66 -0.28
CA PHE A 17 4.09 -18.37 -0.75
C PHE A 17 5.00 -19.59 -0.68
N GLU A 18 5.85 -19.74 -1.69
CA GLU A 18 6.94 -20.71 -1.71
C GLU A 18 8.30 -19.98 -1.86
N PRO A 19 9.42 -20.54 -1.35
CA PRO A 19 10.74 -19.91 -1.45
C PRO A 19 11.17 -19.52 -2.87
N LYS A 20 10.70 -20.27 -3.89
CA LYS A 20 10.98 -19.98 -5.30
C LYS A 20 10.40 -18.64 -5.77
N ASP A 21 9.35 -18.15 -5.11
CA ASP A 21 8.66 -16.91 -5.47
C ASP A 21 9.40 -15.67 -4.94
N TYR A 22 10.37 -15.86 -4.04
CA TYR A 22 11.06 -14.77 -3.36
C TYR A 22 11.60 -13.68 -4.29
N PRO A 23 12.26 -13.97 -5.44
CA PRO A 23 12.74 -12.93 -6.34
C PRO A 23 11.61 -12.09 -6.94
N ALA A 24 10.48 -12.72 -7.29
CA ALA A 24 9.33 -12.04 -7.88
C ALA A 24 8.60 -11.20 -6.83
N VAL A 25 8.35 -11.76 -5.65
CA VAL A 25 7.73 -11.08 -4.51
C VAL A 25 8.58 -9.89 -4.05
N LYS A 26 9.91 -10.04 -4.00
CA LYS A 26 10.83 -8.96 -3.66
C LYS A 26 10.73 -7.80 -4.63
N ARG A 27 10.70 -8.07 -5.95
CA ARG A 27 10.53 -7.04 -6.99
C ARG A 27 9.18 -6.35 -6.85
N LEU A 28 8.10 -7.13 -6.77
CA LEU A 28 6.75 -6.62 -6.59
C LEU A 28 6.62 -5.73 -5.34
N PHE A 29 7.28 -6.11 -4.24
CA PHE A 29 7.33 -5.30 -3.03
C PHE A 29 8.06 -3.97 -3.24
N ILE A 30 9.24 -3.99 -3.85
CA ILE A 30 10.02 -2.77 -4.13
C ILE A 30 9.20 -1.84 -5.03
N ASP A 31 8.72 -2.35 -6.16
CA ASP A 31 7.98 -1.56 -7.15
C ASP A 31 6.70 -0.99 -6.56
N GLY A 32 5.90 -1.82 -5.86
CA GLY A 32 4.65 -1.40 -5.25
C GLY A 32 4.83 -0.33 -4.16
N ILE A 33 5.96 -0.32 -3.44
CA ILE A 33 6.27 0.74 -2.47
C ILE A 33 6.77 2.00 -3.17
N MET A 34 7.70 1.87 -4.12
CA MET A 34 8.30 2.99 -4.85
C MET A 34 7.29 3.76 -5.72
N GLU A 35 6.23 3.11 -6.19
CA GLU A 35 5.12 3.79 -6.88
C GLU A 35 4.45 4.90 -6.04
N ASN A 36 4.55 4.83 -4.71
CA ASN A 36 3.98 5.84 -3.82
C ASN A 36 4.82 7.14 -3.76
N VAL A 37 6.05 7.14 -4.31
CA VAL A 37 6.91 8.34 -4.35
C VAL A 37 6.23 9.48 -5.10
N THR A 38 5.61 9.20 -6.26
CA THR A 38 5.00 10.26 -7.07
C THR A 38 3.76 10.88 -6.41
N PRO A 39 2.78 10.11 -5.90
CA PRO A 39 1.68 10.66 -5.11
C PRO A 39 2.16 11.44 -3.87
N ALA A 40 3.15 10.90 -3.13
CA ALA A 40 3.69 11.57 -1.96
C ALA A 40 4.39 12.89 -2.32
N PHE A 41 5.16 12.92 -3.41
CA PHE A 41 5.80 14.13 -3.93
C PHE A 41 4.76 15.19 -4.29
N LYS A 42 3.65 14.83 -4.95
CA LYS A 42 2.58 15.78 -5.28
C LYS A 42 1.96 16.39 -4.02
N GLU A 43 1.63 15.57 -3.03
CA GLU A 43 1.08 16.04 -1.75
C GLU A 43 2.12 16.89 -0.98
N ALA A 44 3.40 16.52 -1.02
CA ALA A 44 4.48 17.30 -0.41
C ALA A 44 4.69 18.65 -1.10
N LEU A 45 4.68 18.69 -2.43
CA LEU A 45 4.85 19.93 -3.20
C LEU A 45 3.71 20.92 -2.95
N LEU A 46 2.49 20.41 -2.77
CA LEU A 46 1.30 21.21 -2.45
C LEU A 46 1.18 21.59 -0.97
N HIS A 47 2.11 21.14 -0.11
CA HIS A 47 2.13 21.53 1.29
C HIS A 47 2.33 23.05 1.43
N PRO A 48 1.63 23.75 2.34
CA PRO A 48 1.66 25.22 2.44
C PRO A 48 3.07 25.79 2.60
N VAL A 49 3.96 25.07 3.27
CA VAL A 49 5.39 25.46 3.41
C VAL A 49 6.09 25.46 2.05
N ASN A 50 5.92 24.42 1.23
CA ASN A 50 6.56 24.35 -0.08
C ASN A 50 5.95 25.35 -1.07
N LEU A 51 4.64 25.59 -0.99
CA LEU A 51 3.97 26.65 -1.75
C LEU A 51 4.48 28.04 -1.36
N ALA A 52 4.67 28.32 -0.06
CA ALA A 52 5.24 29.57 0.41
C ALA A 52 6.69 29.76 -0.05
N VAL A 53 7.52 28.70 -0.05
CA VAL A 53 8.88 28.74 -0.58
C VAL A 53 8.87 29.06 -2.08
N LEU A 54 8.03 28.39 -2.87
CA LEU A 54 7.91 28.66 -4.30
C LEU A 54 7.40 30.08 -4.59
N ALA A 55 6.42 30.56 -3.81
CA ALA A 55 5.94 31.93 -3.91
C ALA A 55 7.03 32.96 -3.56
N GLY A 56 7.84 32.67 -2.53
CA GLY A 56 9.01 33.48 -2.16
C GLY A 56 10.06 33.52 -3.27
N ILE A 57 10.40 32.37 -3.86
CA ILE A 57 11.30 32.29 -5.02
C ILE A 57 10.75 33.12 -6.18
N ALA A 58 9.47 33.02 -6.48
CA ALA A 58 8.82 33.80 -7.55
C ALA A 58 8.86 35.31 -7.30
N ALA A 59 8.54 35.75 -6.07
CA ALA A 59 8.59 37.15 -5.68
C ALA A 59 10.01 37.75 -5.78
N LEU A 60 11.01 37.01 -5.29
CA LEU A 60 12.42 37.41 -5.41
C LEU A 60 12.86 37.47 -6.88
N THR A 61 12.45 36.50 -7.69
CA THR A 61 12.76 36.46 -9.12
C THR A 61 12.18 37.67 -9.87
N TYR A 62 10.96 38.09 -9.52
CA TYR A 62 10.31 39.25 -10.12
C TYR A 62 11.07 40.56 -9.83
N ALA A 63 11.62 40.70 -8.62
CA ALA A 63 12.39 41.86 -8.20
C ALA A 63 13.79 41.96 -8.86
N LEU A 64 14.30 40.87 -9.43
CA LEU A 64 15.61 40.86 -10.10
C LEU A 64 15.57 41.57 -11.47
N PRO A 65 16.69 42.18 -11.90
CA PRO A 65 16.88 42.66 -13.26
C PRO A 65 16.58 41.57 -14.29
N GLY A 66 16.00 41.95 -15.44
CA GLY A 66 15.52 40.99 -16.45
C GLY A 66 16.53 39.91 -16.85
N HIS A 67 17.80 40.28 -16.97
CA HIS A 67 18.89 39.37 -17.36
C HIS A 67 19.24 38.32 -16.29
N LEU A 68 18.83 38.48 -15.03
CA LEU A 68 19.09 37.54 -13.93
C LEU A 68 17.88 36.67 -13.58
N ARG A 69 16.72 36.88 -14.21
CA ARG A 69 15.49 36.13 -13.88
C ARG A 69 15.61 34.62 -14.13
N TRP A 70 16.51 34.20 -15.03
CA TRP A 70 16.78 32.78 -15.27
C TRP A 70 17.30 32.04 -14.02
N LEU A 71 18.03 32.72 -13.11
CA LEU A 71 18.46 32.12 -11.85
C LEU A 71 17.27 31.70 -10.99
N GLY A 72 16.18 32.47 -11.02
CA GLY A 72 14.95 32.14 -10.31
C GLY A 72 14.33 30.82 -10.75
N PHE A 73 14.29 30.57 -12.06
CA PHE A 73 13.84 29.29 -12.63
C PHE A 73 14.77 28.15 -12.22
N VAL A 74 16.09 28.36 -12.24
CA VAL A 74 17.06 27.34 -11.79
C VAL A 74 16.83 27.01 -10.31
N VAL A 75 16.68 28.01 -9.44
CA VAL A 75 16.42 27.81 -8.01
C VAL A 75 15.09 27.09 -7.78
N ALA A 76 14.01 27.47 -8.49
CA ALA A 76 12.72 26.79 -8.40
C ALA A 76 12.81 25.32 -8.84
N THR A 77 13.47 25.03 -9.97
CA THR A 77 13.67 23.65 -10.43
C THR A 77 14.52 22.83 -9.46
N ALA A 78 15.58 23.41 -8.90
CA ALA A 78 16.41 22.77 -7.89
C ALA A 78 15.62 22.44 -6.62
N TRP A 79 14.75 23.36 -6.16
CA TRP A 79 13.87 23.10 -5.02
C TRP A 79 12.90 21.96 -5.28
N ILE A 80 12.22 21.96 -6.43
CA ILE A 80 11.29 20.89 -6.83
C ILE A 80 12.02 19.54 -6.89
N ALA A 81 13.21 19.52 -7.49
CA ALA A 81 14.05 18.33 -7.57
C ALA A 81 14.50 17.85 -6.19
N ALA A 82 14.84 18.76 -5.27
CA ALA A 82 15.20 18.43 -3.90
C ALA A 82 14.03 17.80 -3.14
N VAL A 83 12.81 18.35 -3.26
CA VAL A 83 11.59 17.77 -2.64
C VAL A 83 11.33 16.36 -3.19
N TYR A 84 11.48 16.16 -4.50
CA TYR A 84 11.36 14.83 -5.12
C TYR A 84 12.42 13.86 -4.60
N TRP A 85 13.69 14.29 -4.54
CA TRP A 85 14.80 13.48 -4.04
C TRP A 85 14.60 13.08 -2.58
N CYS A 86 14.14 13.99 -1.72
CA CYS A 86 13.79 13.69 -0.33
C CYS A 86 12.69 12.63 -0.23
N CYS A 87 11.63 12.75 -1.05
CA CYS A 87 10.58 11.74 -1.10
C CYS A 87 11.13 10.37 -1.54
N HIS A 88 11.92 10.34 -2.62
CA HIS A 88 12.52 9.12 -3.12
C HIS A 88 13.44 8.46 -2.08
N MET A 89 14.31 9.24 -1.43
CA MET A 89 15.21 8.77 -0.38
C MET A 89 14.45 8.19 0.82
N PHE A 90 13.36 8.82 1.26
CA PHE A 90 12.53 8.31 2.34
C PHE A 90 11.97 6.91 2.02
N TYR A 91 11.40 6.73 0.83
CA TYR A 91 10.88 5.43 0.41
C TYR A 91 12.00 4.41 0.18
N ALA A 92 13.14 4.80 -0.37
CA ALA A 92 14.29 3.92 -0.56
C ALA A 92 14.84 3.40 0.78
N ILE A 93 14.97 4.28 1.80
CA ILE A 93 15.37 3.89 3.16
C ILE A 93 14.32 2.93 3.76
N TYR A 94 13.03 3.25 3.61
CA TYR A 94 11.95 2.40 4.10
C TYR A 94 11.97 0.99 3.47
N VAL A 95 12.15 0.92 2.15
CA VAL A 95 12.24 -0.35 1.42
C VAL A 95 13.45 -1.14 1.91
N ASN A 96 14.62 -0.52 2.03
CA ASN A 96 15.83 -1.20 2.51
C ASN A 96 15.68 -1.74 3.94
N ASP A 97 15.10 -0.95 4.85
CA ASP A 97 14.81 -1.38 6.22
C ASP A 97 13.90 -2.63 6.22
N LYS A 98 12.78 -2.58 5.49
CA LYS A 98 11.83 -3.70 5.42
C LYS A 98 12.37 -4.92 4.69
N LEU A 99 13.21 -4.73 3.70
CA LEU A 99 13.91 -5.82 3.04
C LEU A 99 14.90 -6.51 3.98
N ALA A 100 15.62 -5.74 4.81
CA ALA A 100 16.59 -6.27 5.75
C ALA A 100 15.95 -6.95 6.97
N SER A 101 14.80 -6.44 7.43
CA SER A 101 14.13 -6.94 8.63
C SER A 101 13.10 -8.03 8.35
N GLU A 102 12.07 -7.73 7.54
CA GLU A 102 10.87 -8.56 7.39
C GLU A 102 10.96 -9.51 6.19
N MET A 103 11.45 -9.01 5.05
CA MET A 103 11.46 -9.81 3.82
C MET A 103 12.69 -10.71 3.70
N LYS A 104 13.75 -10.50 4.50
CA LYS A 104 14.97 -11.32 4.44
C LYS A 104 14.68 -12.81 4.66
N ASP A 105 13.70 -13.11 5.51
CA ASP A 105 13.26 -14.46 5.84
C ASP A 105 11.74 -14.44 6.05
N ILE A 106 11.02 -14.57 4.93
CA ILE A 106 9.54 -14.54 4.88
C ILE A 106 8.96 -15.71 5.67
N GLU A 107 9.55 -16.91 5.54
CA GLU A 107 9.05 -18.10 6.24
C GLU A 107 9.12 -17.89 7.75
N LYS A 108 10.26 -17.42 8.26
CA LYS A 108 10.43 -17.17 9.69
C LYS A 108 9.54 -16.06 10.22
N HIS A 109 9.25 -15.01 9.45
CA HIS A 109 8.46 -13.87 9.95
C HIS A 109 6.95 -14.05 9.77
N PHE A 110 6.52 -14.75 8.72
CA PHE A 110 5.13 -14.81 8.31
C PHE A 110 4.52 -16.21 8.27
N LEU A 111 5.33 -17.27 8.30
CA LEU A 111 4.82 -18.66 8.27
C LEU A 111 5.16 -19.45 9.56
N SER A 112 5.99 -18.90 10.45
CA SER A 112 6.44 -19.60 11.66
C SER A 112 5.39 -19.72 12.78
N LEU A 113 4.40 -18.82 12.82
CA LEU A 113 3.40 -18.78 13.87
C LEU A 113 2.02 -19.23 13.36
N PRO A 114 1.30 -20.06 14.13
CA PRO A 114 -0.07 -20.42 13.79
C PRO A 114 -0.94 -19.15 13.77
N GLY A 115 -1.66 -18.93 12.66
CA GLY A 115 -2.48 -17.74 12.45
C GLY A 115 -1.81 -16.62 11.64
N ASN A 116 -0.55 -16.78 11.22
CA ASN A 116 0.05 -15.95 10.19
C ASN A 116 -0.01 -16.67 8.84
N CYS A 117 -0.12 -15.90 7.76
CA CYS A 117 -0.06 -16.46 6.41
C CYS A 117 0.44 -15.42 5.41
N TYR A 118 0.99 -15.91 4.30
CA TYR A 118 1.47 -15.09 3.20
C TYR A 118 1.02 -15.72 1.89
N TRP A 119 0.20 -15.00 1.13
CA TRP A 119 -0.29 -15.45 -0.16
C TRP A 119 0.33 -14.68 -1.30
N VAL A 120 0.48 -15.38 -2.42
CA VAL A 120 0.85 -14.83 -3.71
C VAL A 120 -0.23 -15.17 -4.74
N ALA A 121 -0.51 -14.23 -5.64
CA ALA A 121 -1.36 -14.46 -6.79
C ALA A 121 -0.48 -14.81 -7.99
N GLU A 122 -0.46 -16.08 -8.38
CA GLU A 122 0.28 -16.59 -9.54
C GLU A 122 -0.65 -16.66 -10.76
N HIS A 123 -0.20 -16.10 -11.89
CA HIS A 123 -0.91 -16.22 -13.15
C HIS A 123 -0.81 -17.67 -13.69
N LYS A 124 -1.94 -18.34 -13.93
CA LYS A 124 -1.99 -19.77 -14.31
C LYS A 124 -1.13 -20.13 -15.51
N LYS A 125 -1.23 -19.32 -16.59
CA LYS A 125 -0.49 -19.51 -17.85
C LYS A 125 0.96 -19.02 -17.79
N LEU A 126 1.15 -17.76 -17.39
CA LEU A 126 2.45 -17.08 -17.46
C LEU A 126 3.40 -17.41 -16.30
N LYS A 127 2.90 -18.03 -15.21
CA LYS A 127 3.69 -18.38 -14.03
C LYS A 127 4.41 -17.19 -13.39
N VAL A 128 3.80 -16.00 -13.51
CA VAL A 128 4.27 -14.74 -12.91
C VAL A 128 3.44 -14.39 -11.68
N ILE A 129 4.07 -13.75 -10.69
CA ILE A 129 3.39 -13.26 -9.49
C ILE A 129 2.80 -11.88 -9.78
N GLY A 130 1.47 -11.79 -9.80
CA GLY A 130 0.73 -10.56 -10.05
C GLY A 130 0.24 -9.85 -8.78
N GLY A 131 0.38 -10.46 -7.61
CA GLY A 131 -0.05 -9.88 -6.36
C GLY A 131 0.49 -10.62 -5.14
N MET A 132 0.50 -9.95 -3.99
CA MET A 132 0.94 -10.49 -2.71
C MET A 132 0.12 -9.88 -1.57
N VAL A 133 -0.09 -10.65 -0.51
CA VAL A 133 -0.72 -10.19 0.74
C VAL A 133 -0.26 -11.02 1.93
N ALA A 134 -0.06 -10.37 3.08
CA ALA A 134 0.35 -11.03 4.30
C ALA A 134 -0.65 -10.74 5.43
N VAL A 135 -0.80 -11.71 6.33
CA VAL A 135 -1.61 -11.62 7.54
C VAL A 135 -0.78 -12.05 8.74
N LYS A 136 -0.94 -11.31 9.83
CA LYS A 136 -0.29 -11.61 11.11
C LYS A 136 -1.33 -11.58 12.22
N SER A 137 -1.25 -12.54 13.14
CA SER A 137 -2.08 -12.55 14.34
C SER A 137 -1.66 -11.44 15.31
N CYS A 138 -2.64 -10.73 15.85
CA CYS A 138 -2.46 -9.71 16.88
C CYS A 138 -3.04 -10.23 18.20
N SER A 139 -2.22 -10.96 18.96
CA SER A 139 -2.55 -11.37 20.33
C SER A 139 -2.00 -10.33 21.31
N THR A 140 -2.88 -9.51 21.89
CA THR A 140 -2.49 -8.60 22.98
C THR A 140 -2.75 -9.29 24.31
N PRO A 141 -1.80 -9.35 25.26
CA PRO A 141 -1.96 -10.09 26.52
C PRO A 141 -3.11 -9.60 27.42
N ALA A 142 -3.67 -8.41 27.14
CA ALA A 142 -4.75 -7.81 27.93
C ALA A 142 -6.16 -7.90 27.30
N ASN A 143 -6.30 -8.42 26.07
CA ASN A 143 -7.59 -8.55 25.41
C ASN A 143 -7.64 -9.82 24.56
N ILE A 144 -8.53 -10.75 24.91
CA ILE A 144 -8.93 -11.94 24.15
C ILE A 144 -9.80 -11.51 22.95
N ILE A 145 -9.33 -10.51 22.20
CA ILE A 145 -9.88 -10.17 20.90
C ILE A 145 -8.89 -10.75 19.92
N SER A 146 -9.20 -11.95 19.42
CA SER A 146 -8.54 -12.54 18.26
C SER A 146 -8.68 -11.53 17.12
N SER A 147 -7.64 -10.76 16.85
CA SER A 147 -7.59 -9.86 15.70
C SER A 147 -6.40 -10.22 14.81
N CYS A 148 -6.54 -9.97 13.52
CA CYS A 148 -5.46 -10.14 12.57
C CYS A 148 -5.14 -8.82 11.87
N GLU A 149 -3.87 -8.57 11.59
CA GLU A 149 -3.42 -7.43 10.78
C GLU A 149 -3.13 -7.92 9.36
N MET A 150 -3.79 -7.31 8.37
CA MET A 150 -3.47 -7.44 6.96
C MET A 150 -2.48 -6.36 6.55
N PHE A 151 -1.39 -6.75 5.91
CA PHE A 151 -0.34 -5.83 5.47
C PHE A 151 0.35 -6.37 4.21
N ARG A 152 1.16 -5.51 3.57
CA ARG A 152 1.89 -5.82 2.32
C ARG A 152 0.98 -6.24 1.15
N MET A 153 -0.28 -5.81 1.17
CA MET A 153 -1.20 -6.00 0.05
C MET A 153 -0.77 -5.17 -1.16
N ILE A 154 -0.22 -5.82 -2.17
CA ILE A 154 0.30 -5.20 -3.40
C ILE A 154 -0.19 -6.02 -4.60
N VAL A 155 -0.67 -5.32 -5.62
CA VAL A 155 -1.01 -5.90 -6.93
C VAL A 155 -0.14 -5.21 -7.97
N ASP A 156 0.43 -5.98 -8.88
CA ASP A 156 1.21 -5.45 -10.00
C ASP A 156 0.36 -4.47 -10.81
N ARG A 157 0.97 -3.37 -11.26
CA ARG A 157 0.27 -2.32 -12.01
C ARG A 157 -0.48 -2.87 -13.23
N GLN A 158 0.07 -3.89 -13.90
CA GLN A 158 -0.52 -4.51 -15.09
C GLN A 158 -1.84 -5.24 -14.77
N TYR A 159 -1.99 -5.77 -13.56
CA TYR A 159 -3.13 -6.59 -13.17
C TYR A 159 -4.13 -5.86 -12.25
N ARG A 160 -3.96 -4.54 -12.08
CA ARG A 160 -4.89 -3.71 -11.30
C ARG A 160 -6.18 -3.43 -12.06
N ARG A 161 -7.24 -3.19 -11.31
CA ARG A 161 -8.61 -2.90 -11.80
C ARG A 161 -9.32 -4.07 -12.49
N HIS A 162 -8.74 -5.26 -12.43
CA HIS A 162 -9.35 -6.51 -12.87
C HIS A 162 -9.79 -7.38 -11.68
N GLY A 163 -10.21 -6.78 -10.56
CA GLY A 163 -10.72 -7.54 -9.40
C GLY A 163 -9.69 -8.32 -8.56
N LEU A 164 -8.44 -8.47 -8.99
CA LEU A 164 -7.42 -9.25 -8.26
C LEU A 164 -7.19 -8.75 -6.82
N GLY A 165 -7.22 -7.43 -6.62
CA GLY A 165 -7.11 -6.85 -5.27
C GLY A 165 -8.29 -7.20 -4.36
N VAL A 166 -9.49 -7.32 -4.92
CA VAL A 166 -10.68 -7.76 -4.17
C VAL A 166 -10.52 -9.22 -3.78
N ARG A 167 -10.11 -10.09 -4.72
CA ARG A 167 -9.91 -11.52 -4.45
C ARG A 167 -8.88 -11.78 -3.35
N LEU A 168 -7.73 -11.12 -3.41
CA LEU A 168 -6.70 -11.22 -2.36
C LEU A 168 -7.21 -10.73 -1.00
N THR A 169 -7.98 -9.63 -0.98
CA THR A 169 -8.59 -9.14 0.27
C THR A 169 -9.61 -10.14 0.81
N GLN A 170 -10.43 -10.74 -0.06
CA GLN A 170 -11.41 -11.74 0.33
C GLN A 170 -10.74 -12.99 0.91
N THR A 171 -9.67 -13.49 0.28
CA THR A 171 -8.88 -14.62 0.82
C THR A 171 -8.39 -14.36 2.25
N VAL A 172 -7.97 -13.12 2.55
CA VAL A 172 -7.58 -12.73 3.91
C VAL A 172 -8.77 -12.75 4.87
N LEU A 173 -9.93 -12.26 4.45
CA LEU A 173 -11.13 -12.26 5.28
C LEU A 173 -11.67 -13.67 5.53
N ASP A 174 -11.65 -14.54 4.52
CA ASP A 174 -12.05 -15.94 4.63
C ASP A 174 -11.12 -16.67 5.61
N PHE A 175 -9.80 -16.52 5.44
CA PHE A 175 -8.82 -17.04 6.40
C PHE A 175 -9.06 -16.51 7.81
N ALA A 176 -9.40 -15.23 7.93
CA ALA A 176 -9.62 -14.61 9.22
C ALA A 176 -10.87 -15.20 9.92
N GLN A 177 -11.91 -15.52 9.16
CA GLN A 177 -13.11 -16.17 9.64
C GLN A 177 -12.86 -17.63 10.04
N GLU A 178 -12.10 -18.38 9.23
CA GLU A 178 -11.70 -19.77 9.52
C GLU A 178 -10.88 -19.90 10.81
N HIS A 179 -10.12 -18.87 11.15
CA HIS A 179 -9.30 -18.80 12.38
C HIS A 179 -10.02 -18.07 13.53
N GLU A 180 -11.32 -17.83 13.41
CA GLU A 180 -12.17 -17.20 14.43
C GLU A 180 -11.68 -15.82 14.89
N TYR A 181 -11.06 -15.05 14.00
CA TYR A 181 -10.72 -13.66 14.28
C TYR A 181 -11.98 -12.78 14.28
N LYS A 182 -12.16 -11.99 15.34
CA LYS A 182 -13.28 -11.06 15.49
C LYS A 182 -13.12 -9.79 14.65
N THR A 183 -11.87 -9.40 14.38
CA THR A 183 -11.55 -8.15 13.65
C THR A 183 -10.33 -8.34 12.75
N CYS A 184 -10.41 -7.84 11.52
CA CYS A 184 -9.24 -7.66 10.66
C CYS A 184 -8.88 -6.17 10.60
N ILE A 185 -7.63 -5.82 10.88
CA ILE A 185 -7.13 -4.43 10.83
C ILE A 185 -6.09 -4.28 9.72
N LEU A 186 -5.99 -3.07 9.16
CA LEU A 186 -4.93 -2.75 8.20
C LEU A 186 -4.48 -1.30 8.35
N GLY A 187 -3.22 -1.05 8.01
CA GLY A 187 -2.67 0.29 7.87
C GLY A 187 -2.38 0.64 6.41
N THR A 188 -2.83 1.80 5.95
CA THR A 188 -2.52 2.33 4.61
C THR A 188 -2.10 3.80 4.69
N SER A 189 -1.36 4.30 3.71
CA SER A 189 -1.03 5.73 3.64
C SER A 189 -2.15 6.54 2.97
N LYS A 190 -2.29 7.82 3.32
CA LYS A 190 -3.17 8.74 2.57
C LYS A 190 -2.84 8.82 1.08
N ALA A 191 -1.57 8.62 0.72
CA ALA A 191 -1.11 8.59 -0.67
C ALA A 191 -1.75 7.44 -1.48
N GLN A 192 -2.13 6.34 -0.82
CA GLN A 192 -2.66 5.11 -1.44
C GLN A 192 -4.19 5.19 -1.68
N LYS A 193 -4.63 6.19 -2.46
CA LYS A 193 -6.06 6.45 -2.71
C LYS A 193 -6.81 5.25 -3.31
N ALA A 194 -6.16 4.47 -4.17
CA ALA A 194 -6.76 3.27 -4.77
C ALA A 194 -7.00 2.15 -3.75
N ALA A 195 -6.06 1.93 -2.83
CA ALA A 195 -6.19 0.94 -1.77
C ALA A 195 -7.31 1.30 -0.79
N GLN A 196 -7.41 2.58 -0.39
CA GLN A 196 -8.49 3.05 0.47
C GLN A 196 -9.88 2.81 -0.15
N LYS A 197 -10.05 3.10 -1.45
CA LYS A 197 -11.30 2.81 -2.18
C LYS A 197 -11.61 1.32 -2.21
N LEU A 198 -10.60 0.48 -2.41
CA LEU A 198 -10.76 -0.98 -2.38
C LEU A 198 -11.25 -1.44 -1.01
N TYR A 199 -10.59 -1.03 0.07
CA TYR A 199 -10.94 -1.47 1.43
C TYR A 199 -12.35 -1.01 1.82
N LEU A 200 -12.71 0.24 1.53
CA LEU A 200 -14.07 0.75 1.74
C LEU A 200 -15.11 -0.05 0.94
N LYS A 201 -14.81 -0.40 -0.32
CA LYS A 201 -15.71 -1.21 -1.17
C LYS A 201 -15.93 -2.62 -0.62
N VAL A 202 -14.88 -3.22 -0.04
CA VAL A 202 -14.95 -4.57 0.57
C VAL A 202 -15.63 -4.54 1.94
N GLY A 203 -15.81 -3.36 2.56
CA GLY A 203 -16.55 -3.17 3.81
C GLY A 203 -15.69 -2.83 5.02
N PHE A 204 -14.39 -2.54 4.83
CA PHE A 204 -13.57 -1.98 5.91
C PHE A 204 -14.04 -0.57 6.26
N GLN A 205 -13.96 -0.22 7.54
CA GLN A 205 -14.29 1.09 8.06
C GLN A 205 -13.02 1.81 8.51
N LEU A 206 -12.93 3.11 8.23
CA LEU A 206 -11.82 3.94 8.70
C LEU A 206 -12.01 4.22 10.19
N ILE A 207 -11.12 3.67 11.04
CA ILE A 207 -11.20 3.86 12.50
C ILE A 207 -10.30 4.96 13.02
N LYS A 208 -9.16 5.20 12.38
CA LYS A 208 -8.20 6.20 12.86
C LYS A 208 -7.34 6.76 11.74
N THR A 209 -7.15 8.08 11.77
CA THR A 209 -6.17 8.75 10.91
C THR A 209 -5.08 9.35 11.78
N TYR A 210 -3.83 9.00 11.52
CA TYR A 210 -2.66 9.60 12.14
C TYR A 210 -2.07 10.63 11.19
N THR A 211 -2.07 11.87 11.63
CA THR A 211 -1.17 12.91 11.12
C THR A 211 0.19 12.67 11.76
N PRO A 212 1.29 12.56 11.00
CA PRO A 212 2.60 12.56 11.62
C PRO A 212 2.77 13.91 12.33
N ASP A 213 3.35 13.85 13.53
CA ASP A 213 3.75 15.01 14.29
C ASP A 213 4.64 15.92 13.43
N ILE A 214 4.60 17.23 13.64
CA ILE A 214 5.22 18.30 12.81
C ILE A 214 6.71 18.05 12.52
N LYS A 215 7.37 17.20 13.32
CA LYS A 215 8.77 16.77 13.16
C LYS A 215 9.01 15.70 12.07
N ARG A 216 7.99 14.97 11.61
CA ARG A 216 8.09 13.93 10.59
C ARG A 216 7.35 14.36 9.33
N PHE A 217 8.09 15.01 8.43
CA PHE A 217 7.59 15.66 7.23
C PHE A 217 6.89 14.73 6.20
N ILE A 218 6.88 13.41 6.37
CA ILE A 218 6.44 12.49 5.32
C ILE A 218 5.77 11.25 5.94
N SER A 219 4.44 11.16 5.76
CA SER A 219 3.57 9.98 5.85
C SER A 219 2.43 10.10 6.88
N TRP A 220 1.24 10.41 6.37
CA TRP A 220 -0.03 10.26 7.10
C TRP A 220 -0.51 8.82 6.96
N LYS A 221 -0.70 8.14 8.10
CA LYS A 221 -1.14 6.74 8.17
C LYS A 221 -2.63 6.70 8.51
N CYS A 222 -3.43 6.03 7.70
CA CYS A 222 -4.81 5.68 7.97
C CYS A 222 -4.88 4.24 8.46
N ILE A 223 -5.65 3.97 9.51
CA ILE A 223 -5.94 2.63 10.01
C ILE A 223 -7.40 2.33 9.76
N PHE A 224 -7.64 1.20 9.11
CA PHE A 224 -8.95 0.66 8.84
C PHE A 224 -9.17 -0.61 9.67
N SER A 225 -10.40 -0.87 10.09
CA SER A 225 -10.82 -2.14 10.68
C SER A 225 -12.02 -2.72 9.96
N PHE A 226 -12.14 -4.04 10.01
CA PHE A 226 -13.28 -4.80 9.55
C PHE A 226 -13.78 -5.64 10.72
N HIS A 227 -15.03 -5.44 11.11
CA HIS A 227 -15.66 -6.19 12.20
C HIS A 227 -16.63 -7.23 11.61
N PHE A 228 -16.41 -8.50 11.93
CA PHE A 228 -17.24 -9.60 11.44
C PHE A 228 -18.67 -9.58 12.04
N ASN A 229 -18.89 -8.87 13.16
CA ASN A 229 -20.18 -8.80 13.88
C ASN A 229 -21.04 -7.55 13.53
N SER A 230 -20.70 -6.75 12.53
CA SER A 230 -21.46 -5.55 12.18
C SER A 230 -22.55 -5.76 11.11
N PHE A 231 -22.79 -7.00 10.68
CA PHE A 231 -23.99 -7.35 9.90
C PHE A 231 -24.94 -8.15 10.79
N PRO A 232 -26.21 -7.73 10.96
CA PRO A 232 -27.19 -8.63 11.54
C PRO A 232 -27.31 -9.85 10.62
N PHE A 233 -27.16 -11.03 11.21
CA PHE A 233 -27.50 -12.31 10.62
C PHE A 233 -28.90 -12.24 9.99
N CYS A 234 -29.02 -11.98 8.68
CA CYS A 234 -30.26 -12.23 7.92
C CYS A 234 -30.19 -12.15 6.39
N CYS A 235 -29.16 -11.56 5.75
CA CYS A 235 -29.26 -11.26 4.30
C CYS A 235 -28.36 -12.04 3.33
N PHE A 236 -27.62 -13.07 3.75
CA PHE A 236 -26.70 -13.78 2.84
C PHE A 236 -27.30 -14.95 2.05
N PHE A 237 -28.62 -15.18 2.11
CA PHE A 237 -29.27 -16.31 1.41
C PHE A 237 -29.94 -15.95 0.07
N PHE A 238 -29.79 -14.73 -0.43
CA PHE A 238 -30.39 -14.33 -1.71
C PHE A 238 -29.39 -13.52 -2.53
N PHE A 239 -28.41 -14.17 -3.15
CA PHE A 239 -27.77 -13.69 -4.39
C PHE A 239 -26.84 -14.79 -4.95
N PHE A 240 -27.44 -15.91 -5.38
CA PHE A 240 -26.83 -16.82 -6.34
C PHE A 240 -27.97 -17.53 -7.09
N GLU A 241 -28.52 -16.83 -8.08
CA GLU A 241 -29.09 -17.40 -9.31
C GLU A 241 -28.93 -16.37 -10.43
#